data_AF-I5C317-F1
#
_entry.id   AF-I5C317-F1
#
_cell.length_a   1.000
_cell.length_b   1.000
_cell.length_c   1.000
_cell.angle_alpha   90.00
_cell.angle_beta   90.00
_cell.angle_gamma   90.00
#
_symmetry.space_group_name_H-M   'P 1'
#
loop_
_entity.id
_entity.type
_entity.pdbx_description
1 polymer ?
#
loop_
_entity_poly.entity_id
_entity_poly.type
_entity_poly.pdbx_seq_one_letter_code
_entity_poly.pdbx_strand_id
1 'polypeptide(L)'
;MSLVATLISHPAKRVLTPDVATMAMKALDASAIDWLGENLACDIALKPGLEIAATEALLREALAGAPVDVAVQEAEGRRKKIADCRHGLHHDRPGMH
;
A
#
# COMPACT_ATOMS: atom_id res chain seq x y z
N MET A 1 13.05 -2.35 -5.54
CA MET A 1 11.69 -2.87 -5.80
C MET A 1 10.71 -1.77 -5.42
N SER A 2 9.95 -1.25 -6.38
CA SER A 2 8.90 -0.25 -6.13
C SER A 2 7.62 -0.94 -5.66
N LEU A 3 6.94 -0.37 -4.66
CA LEU A 3 5.64 -0.84 -4.19
C LEU A 3 4.51 0.03 -4.75
N VAL A 4 3.32 -0.55 -4.86
CA VAL A 4 2.07 0.11 -5.23
C VAL A 4 1.01 -0.27 -4.21
N ALA A 5 0.36 0.72 -3.62
CA ALA A 5 -0.79 0.54 -2.75
C ALA A 5 -2.08 0.87 -3.52
N THR A 6 -2.93 -0.12 -3.74
CA THR A 6 -4.25 0.03 -4.33
C THR A 6 -5.27 0.26 -3.21
N LEU A 7 -5.99 1.38 -3.28
CA LEU A 7 -7.13 1.67 -2.42
C LEU A 7 -8.41 1.46 -3.21
N ILE A 8 -9.35 0.69 -2.64
CA ILE A 8 -10.62 0.34 -3.27
C ILE A 8 -11.74 0.70 -2.30
N SER A 9 -12.63 1.60 -2.69
CA SER A 9 -13.83 1.89 -1.92
C SER A 9 -14.97 0.97 -2.31
N HIS A 10 -15.85 0.69 -1.36
CA HIS A 10 -17.11 0.04 -1.65
C HIS A 10 -17.97 0.87 -2.63
N PRO A 11 -18.45 0.27 -3.73
CA PRO A 11 -19.20 0.98 -4.78
C PRO A 11 -20.53 1.56 -4.29
N ALA A 12 -21.08 1.00 -3.21
CA ALA A 12 -22.34 1.47 -2.60
C ALA A 12 -22.19 2.77 -1.80
N LYS A 13 -20.99 3.08 -1.29
CA LYS A 13 -20.75 4.28 -0.48
C LYS A 13 -19.86 5.32 -1.17
N ARG A 14 -18.99 4.92 -2.10
CA ARG A 14 -18.01 5.78 -2.81
C ARG A 14 -17.32 6.77 -1.85
N VAL A 15 -16.69 6.24 -0.81
CA VAL A 15 -16.03 7.05 0.23
C VAL A 15 -14.63 7.49 -0.17
N LEU A 16 -14.13 7.06 -1.34
CA LEU A 16 -12.80 7.39 -1.84
C LEU A 16 -12.77 8.84 -2.37
N THR A 17 -12.95 9.80 -1.48
CA THR A 17 -12.84 11.22 -1.83
C THR A 17 -11.37 11.62 -1.99
N PRO A 18 -11.08 12.75 -2.67
CA PRO A 18 -9.73 13.29 -2.77
C PRO A 18 -9.05 13.51 -1.41
N ASP A 19 -9.83 13.82 -0.36
CA ASP A 19 -9.33 13.96 1.01
C ASP A 19 -8.78 12.64 1.55
N VAL A 20 -9.50 11.53 1.36
CA VAL A 20 -9.07 10.18 1.80
C VAL A 20 -7.79 9.77 1.06
N ALA A 21 -7.74 10.02 -0.25
CA ALA A 21 -6.54 9.79 -1.04
C ALA A 21 -5.35 10.63 -0.55
N THR A 22 -5.59 11.90 -0.21
CA THR A 22 -4.55 12.79 0.32
C THR A 22 -4.05 12.32 1.69
N MET A 23 -4.94 11.85 2.56
CA MET A 23 -4.56 11.26 3.85
C MET A 23 -3.68 10.02 3.67
N ALA A 24 -4.06 9.12 2.76
CA ALA A 24 -3.29 7.94 2.44
C ALA A 24 -1.90 8.29 1.87
N MET A 25 -1.84 9.26 0.94
CA MET A 25 -0.56 9.73 0.39
C MET A 25 0.35 10.32 1.47
N LYS A 26 -0.19 11.12 2.40
CA LYS A 26 0.58 11.69 3.51
C LYS A 26 1.07 10.63 4.48
N ALA A 27 0.25 9.64 4.81
CA ALA A 27 0.63 8.55 5.70
C ALA A 27 1.80 7.71 5.14
N LEU A 28 1.87 7.61 3.81
CA LEU A 28 2.86 6.79 3.11
C LEU A 28 4.02 7.58 2.49
N ASP A 29 4.01 8.92 2.63
CA ASP A 29 4.92 9.82 1.92
C ASP A 29 5.02 9.51 0.41
N ALA A 30 3.86 9.18 -0.18
CA ALA A 30 3.76 8.73 -1.55
C ALA A 30 3.95 9.87 -2.54
N SER A 31 4.59 9.57 -3.67
CA SER A 31 4.97 10.59 -4.66
C SER A 31 4.00 10.70 -5.84
N ALA A 32 3.20 9.66 -6.09
CA ALA A 32 2.23 9.67 -7.18
C ALA A 32 0.99 8.87 -6.81
N ILE A 33 -0.14 9.29 -7.38
CA ILE A 33 -1.42 8.60 -7.30
C ILE A 33 -1.99 8.51 -8.72
N ASP A 34 -2.53 7.35 -9.05
CA ASP A 34 -3.19 7.05 -10.31
C ASP A 34 -4.65 6.64 -10.02
N TRP A 35 -5.61 7.36 -10.61
CA TRP A 35 -7.02 7.12 -10.33
C TRP A 35 -7.58 6.15 -11.37
N LEU A 36 -7.88 4.92 -10.95
CA LEU A 36 -8.47 3.89 -11.80
C LEU A 36 -9.98 4.10 -12.03
N GLY A 37 -10.65 4.74 -11.07
CA GLY A 37 -12.06 5.10 -11.18
C GLY A 37 -12.45 6.20 -10.21
N GLU A 38 -13.21 7.18 -10.70
CA GLU A 38 -13.65 8.34 -9.92
C GLU A 38 -14.39 7.91 -8.65
N ASN A 39 -13.76 8.16 -7.50
CA ASN A 39 -14.27 7.81 -6.16
C ASN A 39 -14.50 6.30 -5.93
N LEU A 40 -13.84 5.43 -6.71
CA LEU A 40 -13.96 3.98 -6.60
C LEU A 40 -12.63 3.30 -6.31
N ALA A 41 -11.59 3.59 -7.09
CA ALA A 41 -10.28 2.97 -6.92
C ALA A 41 -9.14 3.90 -7.34
N CYS A 42 -8.05 3.87 -6.59
CA CYS A 42 -6.80 4.55 -6.94
C CYS A 42 -5.58 3.72 -6.53
N ASP A 43 -4.52 3.82 -7.32
CA ASP A 43 -3.21 3.24 -7.05
C ASP A 43 -2.26 4.34 -6.56
N ILE A 44 -1.47 4.04 -5.54
CA ILE A 44 -0.51 4.95 -4.94
C ILE A 44 0.88 4.36 -5.13
N ALA A 45 1.75 5.08 -5.85
CA ALA A 45 3.13 4.64 -6.07
C ALA A 45 3.99 4.99 -4.84
N LEU A 46 4.63 3.97 -4.29
CA LEU A 46 5.43 4.05 -3.07
C LEU A 46 6.93 4.00 -3.38
N LYS A 47 7.70 4.54 -2.44
CA LYS A 47 9.16 4.51 -2.50
C LYS A 47 9.67 3.06 -2.38
N PRO A 48 10.76 2.72 -3.09
CA PRO A 48 11.39 1.43 -2.91
C PRO A 48 12.00 1.30 -1.50
N GLY A 49 11.98 0.10 -0.93
CA GLY A 49 12.53 -0.19 0.41
C GLY A 49 11.50 -0.15 1.56
N LEU A 50 10.21 0.00 1.23
CA LEU A 50 9.10 -0.22 2.15
C LEU A 50 8.72 -1.71 2.19
N GLU A 51 8.26 -2.18 3.34
CA GLU A 51 7.71 -3.54 3.49
C GLU A 51 6.20 -3.55 3.26
N ILE A 52 5.70 -4.53 2.50
CA ILE A 52 4.29 -4.65 2.13
C ILE A 52 3.41 -4.69 3.39
N ALA A 53 3.71 -5.61 4.32
CA ALA A 53 2.91 -5.81 5.52
C ALA A 53 2.90 -4.58 6.45
N ALA A 54 4.04 -3.89 6.58
CA ALA A 54 4.13 -2.68 7.40
C ALA A 54 3.37 -1.51 6.77
N THR A 55 3.46 -1.37 5.45
CA THR A 55 2.75 -0.33 4.68
C THR A 55 1.25 -0.54 4.75
N GLU A 56 0.78 -1.78 4.56
CA GLU A 56 -0.63 -2.13 4.66
C GLU A 56 -1.19 -1.86 6.06
N ALA A 57 -0.46 -2.26 7.10
CA ALA A 57 -0.84 -1.99 8.48
C ALA A 57 -0.95 -0.48 8.76
N LEU A 58 0.06 0.31 8.36
CA LEU A 58 0.04 1.77 8.50
C LEU A 58 -1.15 2.42 7.80
N LEU A 59 -1.45 2.00 6.56
CA LEU A 59 -2.62 2.49 5.84
C LEU A 59 -3.91 2.11 6.54
N ARG A 60 -4.01 0.86 7.00
CA ARG A 60 -5.20 0.35 7.66
C ARG A 60 -5.44 1.02 9.00
N GLU A 61 -4.38 1.39 9.72
CA GLU A 61 -4.45 2.20 10.94
C GLU A 61 -4.86 3.66 10.62
N ALA A 62 -4.23 4.28 9.63
CA ALA A 62 -4.55 5.63 9.19
C ALA A 62 -6.00 5.76 8.67
N LEU A 63 -6.50 4.68 8.04
CA LEU A 63 -7.83 4.58 7.44
C LEU A 63 -8.81 3.77 8.31
N ALA A 64 -8.48 3.48 9.58
CA ALA A 64 -9.27 2.57 10.44
C ALA A 64 -10.74 3.01 10.63
N GLY A 65 -11.10 4.24 10.28
CA GLY A 65 -12.47 4.77 10.28
C GLY A 65 -13.20 4.75 8.92
N ALA A 66 -12.53 4.38 7.83
CA ALA A 66 -13.08 4.44 6.48
C ALA A 66 -13.38 3.03 5.94
N PRO A 67 -14.54 2.78 5.32
CA PRO A 67 -14.87 1.49 4.67
C PRO A 67 -14.15 1.36 3.32
N VAL A 68 -12.82 1.42 3.35
CA VAL A 68 -11.92 1.34 2.19
C VAL A 68 -11.05 0.10 2.36
N ASP A 69 -11.02 -0.72 1.31
CA ASP A 69 -10.10 -1.84 1.20
C ASP A 69 -8.74 -1.34 0.71
N VAL A 70 -7.68 -1.85 1.31
CA VAL A 70 -6.30 -1.45 1.00
C VAL A 70 -5.51 -2.69 0.66
N ALA A 71 -4.79 -2.66 -0.46
CA ALA A 71 -3.95 -3.76 -0.92
C ALA A 71 -2.59 -3.22 -1.35
N VAL A 72 -1.51 -3.67 -0.72
CA VAL A 72 -0.14 -3.27 -1.09
C VAL A 72 0.54 -4.39 -1.86
N GLN A 73 1.15 -4.08 -3.01
CA GLN A 73 1.75 -5.04 -3.93
C GLN A 73 3.05 -4.51 -4.52
N GLU A 74 3.93 -5.39 -5.00
CA GLU A 74 5.15 -5.00 -5.72
C GLU A 74 4.84 -4.65 -7.18
N ALA A 75 5.33 -3.50 -7.66
CA ALA A 75 5.15 -3.07 -9.05
C ALA A 75 5.79 -4.04 -10.06
N GLU A 76 6.92 -4.66 -9.68
CA GLU A 76 7.65 -5.63 -10.52
C GLU A 76 7.04 -7.05 -10.51
N GLY A 77 5.94 -7.29 -9.78
CA GLY A 77 5.48 -8.63 -9.43
C GLY A 77 4.06 -9.00 -9.87
N ARG A 78 3.53 -8.45 -10.99
CA ARG A 78 2.14 -8.70 -11.48
C ARG A 78 1.79 -10.18 -11.78
N ARG A 79 2.63 -11.16 -11.41
CA ARG A 79 2.34 -12.59 -11.53
C ARG A 79 2.92 -13.38 -10.36
N LYS A 80 2.01 -13.91 -9.54
CA LYS A 80 2.14 -14.99 -8.54
C LYS A 80 2.70 -14.56 -7.17
N LYS A 81 1.85 -14.62 -6.15
CA LYS A 81 1.84 -15.73 -5.17
C LYS A 81 0.68 -15.56 -4.19
N ILE A 82 -0.30 -16.46 -4.31
CA ILE A 82 -1.28 -16.78 -3.26
C ILE A 82 -0.64 -17.58 -2.10
N ALA A 83 0.68 -17.82 -2.11
CA ALA A 83 1.37 -18.44 -1.00
C ALA A 83 2.84 -18.00 -0.99
N ASP A 84 3.21 -17.11 -0.07
CA ASP A 84 4.46 -17.27 0.70
C ASP A 84 4.45 -16.29 1.89
N CYS A 85 3.88 -16.73 3.01
CA CYS A 85 4.28 -16.21 4.31
C CYS A 85 5.71 -16.69 4.58
N ARG A 86 6.71 -15.97 4.09
CA ARG A 86 8.09 -16.10 4.57
C ARG A 86 8.87 -14.80 4.35
N HIS A 87 8.56 -13.81 5.19
CA HIS A 87 9.44 -12.66 5.34
C HIS A 87 10.75 -13.15 5.97
N GLY A 88 11.77 -13.26 5.13
CA GLY A 88 13.15 -13.49 5.52
C GLY A 88 13.68 -12.25 6.21
N LEU A 89 13.90 -12.35 7.52
CA LEU A 89 14.80 -11.47 8.25
C LEU A 89 16.24 -11.78 7.80
N HIS A 90 16.64 -11.20 6.67
CA HIS A 90 18.05 -11.05 6.33
C HIS A 90 18.54 -9.75 6.97
N HIS A 91 18.75 -9.77 8.28
CA HIS A 91 19.58 -8.74 8.90
C HIS A 91 21.04 -9.18 8.75
N ASP A 92 21.65 -8.70 7.68
CA ASP A 92 23.10 -8.69 7.51
C ASP A 92 23.70 -7.82 8.64
N ARG A 93 24.56 -8.42 9.45
CA ARG A 93 25.69 -7.72 10.08
C ARG A 93 26.87 -8.69 10.19
N PRO A 94 27.96 -8.46 9.45
CA PRO A 94 29.23 -9.14 9.69
C PRO A 94 30.07 -8.37 10.73
N GLY A 95 30.89 -9.10 11.49
CA GLY A 95 32.03 -8.56 12.24
C GLY A 95 31.96 -8.85 13.75
N MET A 96 32.69 -9.83 14.28
CA MET A 96 34.13 -9.86 14.56
C MET A 96 34.51 -9.16 15.88
N HIS A 97 34.63 -9.94 16.97
CA HIS A 97 35.84 -10.06 17.79
C HIS A 97 35.69 -11.14 18.86
#